data_AF-A0A2G6WXH2-F1
#
_entry.id   AF-A0A2G6WXH2-F1
#
_cell.length_a   1.000
_cell.length_b   1.000
_cell.length_c   1.000
_cell.angle_alpha   90.00
_cell.angle_beta   90.00
_cell.angle_gamma   90.00
#
_symmetry.space_group_name_H-M   'P 1'
#
loop_
_entity.id
_entity.type
_entity.pdbx_description
1 polymer ?
#
loop_
_entity_poly.entity_id
_entity_poly.type
_entity_poly.pdbx_seq_one_letter_code
_entity_poly.pdbx_strand_id
1 'polypeptide(L)'
;MQRDDAFLRAWRDTAIQPPEPEDDDSARPALRYRTLWISDLHLGTPGCQARALLDFLKYTECETLFLVGDIIDGWQLKRHWYWPQAHNDVIQKLLRKARKGTRVIFIPGNHDEFARKYLNHNFGGIDVADEWIHETADGRKLWIIHGDLFDGVIQCAKWLAYVGDSLYEFTLKLNRHLNSLRARMGLPYWSLSKYLKGKVKRAVSYVGDFENAVAREARNRGAQGVVCGHIHHAEMRDIDGILYCNDGDWVESLTALAEHADGTLEIIDWAQHMPVGTQAVPARETVAA
;
A
#
# COMPACT_ATOMS: atom_id res chain seq x y z
N MET A 1 -6.24 28.86 6.53
CA MET A 1 -4.78 28.89 6.73
C MET A 1 -4.43 28.75 8.22
N GLN A 2 -4.93 27.70 8.89
CA GLN A 2 -4.73 27.47 10.35
C GLN A 2 -4.78 25.98 10.76
N ARG A 3 -5.04 25.04 9.83
CA ARG A 3 -5.21 23.61 10.13
C ARG A 3 -4.01 22.73 9.76
N ASP A 4 -3.11 23.24 8.91
CA ASP A 4 -1.86 22.55 8.54
C ASP A 4 -0.88 22.48 9.74
N ASP A 5 -1.02 23.39 10.71
CA ASP A 5 -0.23 23.42 11.95
C ASP A 5 -0.56 22.29 12.93
N ALA A 6 -1.79 21.74 12.90
CA ALA A 6 -2.19 20.68 13.83
C ALA A 6 -1.47 19.36 13.51
N PHE A 7 -1.26 19.08 12.22
CA PHE A 7 -0.51 17.93 11.74
C PHE A 7 0.99 18.05 12.10
N LEU A 8 1.60 19.21 11.85
CA LEU A 8 2.99 19.49 12.21
C LEU A 8 3.22 19.46 13.72
N ARG A 9 2.23 19.88 14.52
CA ARG A 9 2.25 19.74 15.98
C ARG A 9 2.16 18.29 16.41
N ALA A 10 1.22 17.50 15.88
CA ALA A 10 1.16 16.06 16.18
C ALA A 10 2.49 15.35 15.82
N TRP A 11 3.08 15.67 14.66
CA TRP A 11 4.37 15.13 14.25
C TRP A 11 5.54 15.56 15.15
N ARG A 12 5.58 16.83 15.60
CA ARG A 12 6.59 17.35 16.53
C ARG A 12 6.41 16.85 17.96
N ASP A 13 5.18 16.78 18.44
CA ASP A 13 4.86 16.42 19.82
C ASP A 13 5.10 14.92 20.05
N THR A 14 4.86 14.07 19.03
CA THR A 14 5.25 12.65 19.04
C THR A 14 6.78 12.46 19.07
N ALA A 15 7.56 13.42 18.55
CA ALA A 15 9.02 13.34 18.60
C ALA A 15 9.61 13.61 20.00
N ILE A 16 8.82 14.16 20.93
CA ILE A 16 9.27 14.66 22.25
C ILE A 16 8.94 13.71 23.41
N GLN A 17 8.03 12.74 23.25
CA GLN A 17 7.75 11.80 24.35
C GLN A 17 8.88 10.78 24.52
N PRO A 18 9.42 10.62 25.74
CA PRO A 18 10.39 9.56 26.03
C PRO A 18 9.70 8.20 25.84
N PRO A 19 10.41 7.20 25.30
CA PRO A 19 9.84 5.89 25.06
C PRO A 19 9.42 5.23 26.38
N GLU A 20 8.18 4.70 26.44
CA GLU A 20 7.81 3.75 27.49
C GLU A 20 8.76 2.54 27.49
N PRO A 21 9.07 1.98 28.67
CA PRO A 21 9.98 0.85 28.80
C PRO A 21 9.46 -0.35 28.00
N GLU A 22 10.39 -1.09 27.40
CA GLU A 22 10.12 -2.23 26.53
C GLU A 22 9.28 -3.29 27.25
N ASP A 23 8.16 -3.71 26.64
CA ASP A 23 7.73 -5.10 26.79
C ASP A 23 8.85 -5.93 26.14
N ASP A 24 9.73 -6.47 26.99
CA ASP A 24 10.78 -7.43 26.64
C ASP A 24 10.13 -8.74 26.18
N ASP A 25 9.55 -8.73 24.99
CA ASP A 25 9.08 -9.94 24.31
C ASP A 25 10.25 -10.57 23.54
N SER A 26 11.27 -10.99 24.31
CA SER A 26 12.48 -11.69 23.86
C SER A 26 12.23 -13.09 23.27
N ALA A 27 10.98 -13.46 23.03
CA ALA A 27 10.59 -14.81 22.61
C ALA A 27 10.85 -15.10 21.12
N ARG A 28 10.99 -14.08 20.25
CA ARG A 28 11.19 -14.27 18.80
C ARG A 28 12.43 -13.52 18.29
N PRO A 29 13.40 -14.22 17.67
CA PRO A 29 14.54 -13.55 17.06
C PRO A 29 14.08 -12.68 15.88
N ALA A 30 14.67 -11.49 15.75
CA ALA A 30 14.37 -10.59 14.64
C ALA A 30 14.96 -11.13 13.33
N LEU A 31 14.17 -11.10 12.27
CA LEU A 31 14.61 -11.40 10.91
C LEU A 31 15.44 -10.23 10.37
N ARG A 32 16.54 -10.53 9.67
CA ARG A 32 17.47 -9.51 9.17
C ARG A 32 17.47 -9.47 7.65
N TYR A 33 17.31 -8.28 7.12
CA TYR A 33 17.32 -8.01 5.68
C TYR A 33 18.31 -6.89 5.37
N ARG A 34 18.77 -6.81 4.12
CA ARG A 34 19.54 -5.65 3.67
C ARG A 34 18.61 -4.48 3.46
N THR A 35 17.53 -4.68 2.73
CA THR A 35 16.56 -3.63 2.41
C THR A 35 15.13 -4.16 2.52
N LEU A 36 14.22 -3.33 3.00
CA LEU A 36 12.79 -3.61 3.07
C LEU A 36 12.02 -2.50 2.35
N TRP A 37 10.91 -2.85 1.71
CA TRP A 37 9.93 -1.92 1.16
C TRP A 37 8.54 -2.24 1.74
N ILE A 38 7.85 -1.20 2.18
CA ILE A 38 6.44 -1.24 2.57
C ILE A 38 5.70 -0.03 1.96
N SER A 39 4.47 -0.24 1.52
CA SER A 39 3.60 0.77 0.92
C SER A 39 2.17 0.65 1.44
N ASP A 40 1.31 1.61 1.07
CA ASP A 40 -0.14 1.50 1.18
C ASP A 40 -0.60 1.11 2.60
N LEU A 41 -0.01 1.78 3.61
CA LEU A 41 -0.33 1.55 5.02
C LEU A 41 -1.67 2.17 5.40
N HIS A 42 -1.99 3.32 4.80
CA HIS A 42 -3.19 4.11 5.07
C HIS A 42 -3.44 4.41 6.56
N LEU A 43 -2.38 4.80 7.28
CA LEU A 43 -2.53 5.31 8.65
C LEU A 43 -3.47 6.51 8.64
N GLY A 44 -4.53 6.45 9.44
CA GLY A 44 -5.63 7.42 9.40
C GLY A 44 -6.95 6.81 8.97
N THR A 45 -6.93 5.56 8.47
CA THR A 45 -8.12 4.77 8.17
C THR A 45 -8.36 3.69 9.21
N PRO A 46 -9.63 3.23 9.39
CA PRO A 46 -9.94 2.03 10.17
C PRO A 46 -9.48 0.70 9.53
N GLY A 47 -9.19 0.70 8.21
CA GLY A 47 -8.77 -0.48 7.47
C GLY A 47 -7.32 -0.88 7.70
N CYS A 48 -6.47 0.07 8.08
CA CYS A 48 -5.06 -0.17 8.38
C CYS A 48 -4.88 -1.22 9.49
N GLN A 49 -4.16 -2.30 9.17
CA GLN A 49 -3.80 -3.37 10.11
C GLN A 49 -2.56 -2.98 10.94
N ALA A 50 -2.64 -1.84 11.65
CA ALA A 50 -1.51 -1.22 12.35
C ALA A 50 -0.84 -2.13 13.39
N ARG A 51 -1.57 -3.08 13.99
CA ARG A 51 -1.00 -4.07 14.93
C ARG A 51 -0.07 -5.06 14.23
N ALA A 52 -0.48 -5.57 13.07
CA ALA A 52 0.35 -6.48 12.26
C ALA A 52 1.58 -5.74 11.73
N LEU A 53 1.41 -4.51 11.26
CA LEU A 53 2.51 -3.64 10.84
C LEU A 53 3.50 -3.36 11.98
N LEU A 54 2.99 -3.05 13.17
CA LEU A 54 3.84 -2.82 14.34
C LEU A 54 4.64 -4.07 14.72
N ASP A 55 4.02 -5.25 14.63
CA ASP A 55 4.67 -6.54 14.86
C ASP A 55 5.80 -6.79 13.84
N PHE A 56 5.52 -6.59 12.55
CA PHE A 56 6.53 -6.65 11.48
C PHE A 56 7.71 -5.73 11.75
N LEU A 57 7.44 -4.45 12.06
CA LEU A 57 8.51 -3.49 12.38
C LEU A 57 9.27 -3.85 13.67
N LYS A 58 8.68 -4.61 14.59
CA LYS A 58 9.35 -5.10 15.80
C LYS A 58 10.30 -6.25 15.49
N TYR A 59 9.87 -7.21 14.68
CA TYR A 59 10.58 -8.47 14.44
C TYR A 59 11.36 -8.51 13.14
N THR A 60 11.56 -7.37 12.49
CA THR A 60 12.47 -7.22 11.35
C THR A 60 13.52 -6.15 11.62
N GLU A 61 14.72 -6.35 11.11
CA GLU A 61 15.82 -5.39 11.08
C GLU A 61 16.30 -5.23 9.64
N CYS A 62 16.66 -4.01 9.24
CA CYS A 62 17.22 -3.73 7.92
C CYS A 62 18.19 -2.55 7.93
N GLU A 63 19.08 -2.52 6.95
CA GLU A 63 19.97 -1.38 6.71
C GLU A 63 19.19 -0.21 6.10
N THR A 64 18.33 -0.50 5.12
CA THR A 64 17.46 0.50 4.46
C THR A 64 16.00 0.08 4.49
N LEU A 65 15.11 1.01 4.85
CA LEU A 65 13.66 0.85 4.79
C LEU A 65 13.08 1.90 3.85
N PHE A 66 12.45 1.46 2.78
CA PHE A 66 11.67 2.30 1.89
C PHE A 66 10.20 2.29 2.30
N LEU A 67 9.62 3.49 2.37
CA LEU A 67 8.19 3.72 2.54
C LEU A 67 7.64 4.20 1.18
N VAL A 68 6.99 3.32 0.42
CA VAL A 68 6.68 3.50 -1.02
C VAL A 68 5.25 4.03 -1.23
N GLY A 69 4.96 5.15 -0.58
CA GLY A 69 3.73 5.93 -0.74
C GLY A 69 2.54 5.40 0.07
N ASP A 70 1.53 6.26 0.18
CA ASP A 70 0.27 6.01 0.88
C ASP A 70 0.44 5.50 2.33
N ILE A 71 1.44 6.06 3.01
CA ILE A 71 1.77 5.75 4.41
C ILE A 71 0.71 6.35 5.34
N ILE A 72 0.26 7.56 5.02
CA ILE A 72 -0.77 8.29 5.78
C ILE A 72 -1.92 8.63 4.84
N ASP A 73 -3.15 8.30 5.24
CA ASP A 73 -4.34 8.70 4.49
C ASP A 73 -4.78 10.13 4.83
N GLY A 74 -4.17 11.10 4.14
CA GLY A 74 -4.49 12.51 4.31
C GLY A 74 -5.90 12.87 3.85
N TRP A 75 -6.52 12.09 2.95
CA TRP A 75 -7.88 12.33 2.48
C TRP A 75 -8.90 11.95 3.54
N GLN A 76 -8.74 10.77 4.15
CA GLN A 76 -9.58 10.31 5.25
C GLN A 76 -9.47 11.25 6.45
N LEU A 77 -8.26 11.63 6.85
CA LEU A 77 -8.05 12.54 8.00
C LEU A 77 -8.69 13.92 7.81
N LYS A 78 -8.75 14.42 6.57
CA LYS A 78 -9.46 15.67 6.25
C LYS A 78 -10.98 15.53 6.38
N ARG A 79 -11.54 14.36 6.03
CA ARG A 79 -12.98 14.08 6.09
C ARG A 79 -13.44 13.77 7.51
N HIS A 80 -12.73 12.89 8.20
CA HIS A 80 -13.02 12.46 9.55
C HIS A 80 -11.73 12.05 10.25
N TRP A 81 -11.40 12.73 11.35
CA TRP A 81 -10.20 12.42 12.11
C TRP A 81 -10.32 11.05 12.77
N TYR A 82 -9.46 10.12 12.36
CA TYR A 82 -9.33 8.79 12.96
C TYR A 82 -7.84 8.50 13.17
N TRP A 83 -7.39 8.58 14.41
CA TRP A 83 -5.98 8.38 14.75
C TRP A 83 -5.84 7.66 16.10
N PRO A 84 -6.07 6.33 16.12
CA PRO A 84 -5.90 5.54 17.35
C PRO A 84 -4.43 5.45 17.77
N GLN A 85 -4.19 5.06 19.03
CA GLN A 85 -2.84 4.93 19.58
C GLN A 85 -1.92 4.02 18.74
N ALA A 86 -2.46 2.92 18.20
CA ALA A 86 -1.68 1.99 17.37
C ALA A 86 -1.00 2.67 16.16
N HIS A 87 -1.64 3.69 15.58
CA HIS A 87 -1.07 4.45 14.45
C HIS A 87 0.11 5.31 14.91
N ASN A 88 0.00 5.91 16.09
CA ASN A 88 1.11 6.62 16.72
C ASN A 88 2.28 5.67 17.06
N ASP A 89 1.98 4.46 17.54
CA ASP A 89 3.00 3.47 17.88
C ASP A 89 3.81 3.02 16.64
N VAL A 90 3.15 2.88 15.49
CA VAL A 90 3.81 2.62 14.20
C VAL A 90 4.78 3.76 13.85
N ILE A 91 4.32 5.01 13.88
CA ILE A 91 5.17 6.18 13.58
C ILE A 91 6.36 6.25 14.54
N GLN A 92 6.13 6.05 15.84
CA GLN A 92 7.21 6.02 16.82
C GLN A 92 8.20 4.88 16.55
N LYS A 93 7.73 3.70 16.16
CA LYS A 93 8.60 2.57 15.84
C LYS A 93 9.48 2.86 14.62
N LEU A 94 8.93 3.48 13.57
CA LEU A 94 9.69 3.93 12.39
C LEU A 94 10.78 4.94 12.77
N LEU A 95 10.43 5.97 13.55
CA LEU A 95 11.39 6.98 14.03
C LEU A 95 12.47 6.34 14.92
N ARG A 96 12.11 5.37 15.77
CA ARG A 96 13.08 4.61 16.58
C ARG A 96 14.04 3.80 15.71
N LYS A 97 13.56 3.17 14.62
CA LYS A 97 14.45 2.47 13.67
C LYS A 97 15.44 3.41 13.02
N ALA A 98 14.97 4.58 12.56
CA ALA A 98 15.83 5.62 12.00
C ALA A 98 16.93 6.03 12.99
N ARG A 99 16.56 6.29 14.25
CA ARG A 99 17.51 6.64 15.32
C ARG A 99 18.49 5.52 15.68
N LYS A 100 18.10 4.25 15.47
CA LYS A 100 18.96 3.07 15.67
C LYS A 100 19.88 2.77 14.47
N GLY A 101 19.80 3.55 13.39
CA GLY A 101 20.73 3.48 12.26
C GLY A 101 20.15 2.89 10.98
N THR A 102 18.87 2.47 10.95
CA THR A 102 18.20 2.12 9.70
C THR A 102 18.01 3.38 8.86
N ARG A 103 18.47 3.38 7.61
CA ARG A 103 18.19 4.46 6.67
C ARG A 103 16.74 4.37 6.22
N VAL A 104 15.92 5.37 6.53
CA VAL A 104 14.50 5.37 6.14
C VAL A 104 14.29 6.39 5.02
N ILE A 105 13.77 5.94 3.88
CA ILE A 105 13.48 6.78 2.71
C ILE A 105 11.98 6.70 2.43
N PHE A 106 11.32 7.85 2.43
CA PHE A 106 9.90 7.98 2.17
C PHE A 106 9.67 8.58 0.79
N ILE A 107 8.94 7.83 -0.04
CA ILE A 107 8.48 8.22 -1.36
C ILE A 107 6.98 8.50 -1.25
N PRO A 108 6.52 9.75 -1.33
CA PRO A 108 5.09 10.06 -1.20
C PRO A 108 4.25 9.47 -2.35
N GLY A 109 3.02 9.07 -2.01
CA GLY A 109 1.97 8.67 -2.93
C GLY A 109 0.88 9.74 -3.09
N ASN A 110 -0.33 9.31 -3.50
CA ASN A 110 -1.45 10.22 -3.75
C ASN A 110 -2.25 10.56 -2.48
N HIS A 111 -2.33 9.66 -1.49
CA HIS A 111 -3.04 9.92 -0.24
C HIS A 111 -2.24 10.82 0.72
N ASP A 112 -0.91 10.80 0.62
CA ASP A 112 0.02 11.61 1.41
C ASP A 112 0.75 12.68 0.57
N GLU A 113 0.10 13.19 -0.49
CA GLU A 113 0.60 14.26 -1.37
C GLU A 113 1.14 15.49 -0.60
N PHE A 114 0.62 15.76 0.60
CA PHE A 114 1.13 16.84 1.45
C PHE A 114 2.63 16.71 1.75
N ALA A 115 3.17 15.50 1.76
CA ALA A 115 4.58 15.22 1.98
C ALA A 115 5.47 15.65 0.80
N ARG A 116 4.91 15.73 -0.43
CA ARG A 116 5.64 16.22 -1.62
C ARG A 116 6.07 17.69 -1.48
N LYS A 117 5.49 18.46 -0.55
CA LYS A 117 5.97 19.82 -0.23
C LYS A 117 7.32 19.84 0.48
N TYR A 118 7.75 18.69 1.01
CA TYR A 118 8.96 18.53 1.80
C TYR A 118 9.97 17.59 1.14
N LEU A 119 9.89 17.43 -0.18
CA LEU A 119 10.93 16.73 -0.94
C LEU A 119 12.32 17.28 -0.58
N ASN A 120 13.30 16.39 -0.49
CA ASN A 120 14.68 16.66 -0.09
C ASN A 120 14.85 17.21 1.34
N HIS A 121 13.84 17.05 2.21
CA HIS A 121 13.97 17.31 3.63
C HIS A 121 14.14 16.00 4.39
N ASN A 122 14.86 16.07 5.51
CA ASN A 122 14.98 14.97 6.47
C ASN A 122 14.16 15.31 7.72
N PHE A 123 13.29 14.40 8.16
CA PHE A 123 12.56 14.54 9.41
C PHE A 123 12.81 13.36 10.34
N GLY A 124 13.52 13.63 11.44
CA GLY A 124 13.76 12.61 12.47
C GLY A 124 14.52 11.38 11.95
N GLY A 125 15.34 11.54 10.90
CA GLY A 125 16.07 10.46 10.25
C GLY A 125 15.35 9.82 9.05
N ILE A 126 14.21 10.37 8.63
CA ILE A 126 13.48 9.92 7.43
C ILE A 126 13.75 10.92 6.29
N ASP A 127 14.36 10.45 5.21
CA ASP A 127 14.57 11.22 3.98
C ASP A 127 13.31 11.20 3.11
N VAL A 128 12.83 12.35 2.64
CA VAL A 128 11.69 12.41 1.72
C VAL A 128 12.19 12.63 0.29
N ALA A 129 11.87 11.70 -0.61
CA ALA A 129 12.28 11.73 -2.01
C ALA A 129 11.08 11.50 -2.94
N ASP A 130 11.13 11.98 -4.17
CA ASP A 130 10.02 11.81 -5.14
C ASP A 130 10.08 10.42 -5.80
N GLU A 131 11.29 9.92 -5.96
CA GLU A 131 11.63 8.60 -6.48
C GLU A 131 13.05 8.25 -6.01
N TRP A 132 13.46 6.99 -6.18
CA TRP A 132 14.80 6.54 -5.81
C TRP A 132 15.35 5.52 -6.79
N ILE A 133 16.68 5.48 -6.97
CA ILE A 133 17.37 4.37 -7.65
C ILE A 133 18.16 3.62 -6.58
N HIS A 134 17.74 2.39 -6.28
CA HIS A 134 18.40 1.51 -5.33
C HIS A 134 19.28 0.51 -6.07
N GLU A 135 20.51 0.34 -5.61
CA GLU A 135 21.41 -0.70 -6.10
C GLU A 135 21.37 -1.89 -5.12
N THR A 136 20.90 -3.03 -5.62
CA THR A 136 20.87 -4.28 -4.87
C THR A 136 22.29 -4.81 -4.63
N ALA A 137 22.46 -5.72 -3.68
CA ALA A 137 23.75 -6.35 -3.40
C ALA A 137 24.31 -7.14 -4.59
N ASP A 138 23.45 -7.63 -5.48
CA ASP A 138 23.84 -8.29 -6.73
C ASP A 138 24.04 -7.31 -7.92
N GLY A 139 23.97 -6.00 -7.68
CA GLY A 139 24.32 -4.95 -8.65
C GLY A 139 23.19 -4.54 -9.60
N ARG A 140 21.97 -5.04 -9.42
CA ARG A 140 20.79 -4.57 -10.17
C ARG A 140 20.37 -3.19 -9.65
N LYS A 141 19.95 -2.32 -10.56
CA LYS A 141 19.33 -1.03 -10.23
C LYS A 141 17.83 -1.18 -10.28
N LEU A 142 17.19 -0.94 -9.14
CA LEU A 142 15.74 -0.89 -8.97
C LEU A 142 15.30 0.55 -8.89
N TRP A 143 14.38 0.94 -9.75
CA TRP A 143 13.68 2.22 -9.64
C TRP A 143 12.54 2.11 -8.64
N ILE A 144 12.46 3.01 -7.68
CA ILE A 144 11.47 2.98 -6.63
C ILE A 144 10.58 4.20 -6.79
N ILE A 145 9.29 3.96 -6.92
CA ILE A 145 8.24 4.96 -7.17
C ILE A 145 6.93 4.45 -6.59
N HIS A 146 6.06 5.33 -6.10
CA HIS A 146 4.75 4.89 -5.61
C HIS A 146 3.86 4.30 -6.73
N GLY A 147 3.62 5.06 -7.82
CA GLY A 147 2.92 4.56 -9.00
C GLY A 147 1.79 5.47 -9.50
N ASP A 148 1.21 6.28 -8.61
CA ASP A 148 0.12 7.24 -8.89
C ASP A 148 0.33 8.13 -10.13
N LEU A 149 1.58 8.51 -10.44
CA LEU A 149 1.93 9.28 -11.63
C LEU A 149 1.51 8.61 -12.95
N PHE A 150 1.41 7.28 -12.99
CA PHE A 150 1.01 6.53 -14.17
C PHE A 150 -0.50 6.39 -14.34
N ASP A 151 -1.29 6.72 -13.32
CA ASP A 151 -2.75 6.79 -13.46
C ASP A 151 -3.13 7.78 -14.55
N GLY A 152 -2.49 8.96 -14.60
CA GLY A 152 -2.75 10.00 -15.60
C GLY A 152 -2.46 9.56 -17.05
N VAL A 153 -1.47 8.68 -17.24
CA VAL A 153 -1.08 8.12 -18.55
C VAL A 153 -2.09 7.07 -19.02
N ILE A 154 -2.68 6.32 -18.09
CA ILE A 154 -3.70 5.29 -18.37
C ILE A 154 -5.11 5.92 -18.50
N GLN A 155 -5.31 7.11 -17.93
CA GLN A 155 -6.61 7.80 -17.80
C GLN A 155 -7.23 8.37 -19.08
N CYS A 156 -6.75 8.02 -20.29
CA CYS A 156 -7.43 8.39 -21.55
C CYS A 156 -8.86 7.81 -21.69
N ALA A 157 -9.36 7.02 -20.73
CA ALA A 157 -10.71 6.44 -20.72
C ALA A 157 -11.60 6.83 -19.52
N LYS A 158 -11.30 7.90 -18.75
CA LYS A 158 -12.11 8.31 -17.57
C LYS A 158 -13.61 8.46 -17.85
N TRP A 159 -14.01 8.98 -19.01
CA TRP A 159 -15.43 9.17 -19.34
C TRP A 159 -16.19 7.84 -19.56
N LEU A 160 -15.50 6.76 -19.94
CA LEU A 160 -16.12 5.42 -20.06
C LEU A 160 -16.48 4.83 -18.69
N ALA A 161 -15.70 5.14 -17.65
CA ALA A 161 -15.97 4.67 -16.29
C ALA A 161 -17.20 5.37 -15.68
N TYR A 162 -17.32 6.69 -15.86
CA TYR A 162 -18.46 7.47 -15.35
C TYR A 162 -19.77 7.16 -16.08
N VAL A 163 -19.74 6.94 -17.41
CA VAL A 163 -20.93 6.48 -18.15
C VAL A 163 -21.32 5.06 -17.74
N GLY A 164 -20.34 4.25 -17.32
CA GLY A 164 -20.56 2.90 -16.79
C GLY A 164 -21.41 2.86 -15.52
N ASP A 165 -21.18 3.75 -14.55
CA ASP A 165 -21.80 3.68 -13.22
C ASP A 165 -23.29 4.09 -13.20
N SER A 166 -23.66 5.14 -13.95
CA SER A 166 -25.06 5.55 -14.05
C SER A 166 -25.90 4.60 -14.91
N LEU A 167 -25.31 4.02 -15.96
CA LEU A 167 -25.97 2.97 -16.75
C LEU A 167 -26.07 1.65 -15.95
N TYR A 168 -25.15 1.40 -15.01
CA TYR A 168 -25.05 0.19 -14.18
C TYR A 168 -26.15 0.06 -13.13
N GLU A 169 -26.45 1.13 -12.37
CA GLU A 169 -27.59 1.15 -11.43
C GLU A 169 -28.93 1.01 -12.18
N PHE A 170 -29.06 1.67 -13.33
CA PHE A 170 -30.22 1.56 -14.20
C PHE A 170 -30.38 0.12 -14.75
N THR A 171 -29.28 -0.51 -15.16
CA THR A 171 -29.28 -1.88 -15.68
C THR A 171 -29.53 -2.93 -14.59
N LEU A 172 -29.11 -2.70 -13.34
CA LEU A 172 -29.41 -3.58 -12.20
C LEU A 172 -30.89 -3.55 -11.82
N LYS A 173 -31.53 -2.37 -11.88
CA LYS A 173 -33.00 -2.25 -11.73
C LYS A 173 -33.72 -2.94 -12.89
N LEU A 174 -33.23 -2.80 -14.12
CA LEU A 174 -33.79 -3.42 -15.32
C LEU A 174 -33.65 -4.95 -15.32
N ASN A 175 -32.51 -5.50 -14.88
CA ASN A 175 -32.23 -6.94 -14.83
C ASN A 175 -33.14 -7.69 -13.83
N ARG A 176 -33.49 -7.05 -12.72
CA ARG A 176 -34.45 -7.59 -11.75
C ARG A 176 -35.86 -7.65 -12.33
N HIS A 177 -36.24 -6.61 -13.08
CA HIS A 177 -37.53 -6.53 -13.76
C HIS A 177 -37.62 -7.52 -14.92
N LEU A 178 -36.55 -7.64 -15.73
CA LEU A 178 -36.44 -8.58 -16.85
C LEU A 178 -36.45 -10.04 -16.42
N ASN A 179 -35.77 -10.40 -15.33
CA ASN A 179 -35.81 -11.79 -14.83
C ASN A 179 -37.17 -12.14 -14.20
N SER A 180 -37.85 -11.18 -13.56
CA SER A 180 -39.23 -11.36 -13.07
C SER A 180 -40.24 -11.53 -14.21
N LEU A 181 -40.11 -10.73 -15.28
CA LEU A 181 -40.92 -10.85 -16.50
C LEU A 181 -40.63 -12.15 -17.27
N ARG A 182 -39.36 -12.56 -17.39
CA ARG A 182 -38.97 -13.84 -18.04
C ARG A 182 -39.47 -15.06 -17.29
N ALA A 183 -39.44 -15.04 -15.95
CA ALA A 183 -40.01 -16.10 -15.13
C ALA A 183 -41.53 -16.23 -15.33
N ARG A 184 -42.25 -15.12 -15.53
CA ARG A 184 -43.67 -15.10 -15.89
C ARG A 184 -43.98 -15.58 -17.31
N MET A 185 -43.00 -15.55 -18.22
CA MET A 185 -43.13 -15.98 -19.62
C MET A 185 -42.49 -17.35 -19.92
N GLY A 186 -42.02 -18.09 -18.89
CA GLY A 186 -41.49 -19.45 -19.05
C GLY A 186 -40.12 -19.56 -19.74
N LEU A 187 -39.33 -18.47 -19.80
CA LEU A 187 -38.02 -18.45 -20.48
C LEU A 187 -36.86 -18.78 -19.52
N PRO A 188 -35.76 -19.41 -20.00
CA PRO A 188 -34.65 -19.85 -19.15
C PRO A 188 -33.80 -18.71 -18.54
N TYR A 189 -33.11 -19.04 -17.45
CA TYR A 189 -32.27 -18.16 -16.63
C TYR A 189 -31.09 -17.53 -17.39
N TRP A 190 -30.70 -16.32 -17.01
CA TRP A 190 -29.56 -15.57 -17.56
C TRP A 190 -28.53 -15.30 -16.45
N SER A 191 -27.24 -15.63 -16.69
CA SER A 191 -26.21 -15.62 -15.64
C SER A 191 -25.36 -14.35 -15.59
N LEU A 192 -25.40 -13.67 -14.44
CA LEU A 192 -24.57 -12.52 -14.06
C LEU A 192 -23.06 -12.86 -14.03
N SER A 193 -22.70 -14.14 -13.90
CA SER A 193 -21.33 -14.66 -13.96
C SER A 193 -20.66 -14.51 -15.32
N LYS A 194 -21.41 -14.50 -16.43
CA LYS A 194 -20.86 -14.13 -17.76
C LYS A 194 -20.58 -12.63 -17.88
N TYR A 195 -21.29 -11.79 -17.12
CA TYR A 195 -21.19 -10.33 -17.13
C TYR A 195 -20.07 -9.81 -16.21
N LEU A 196 -19.90 -10.40 -15.01
CA LEU A 196 -18.77 -10.13 -14.11
C LEU A 196 -17.41 -10.45 -14.76
N LYS A 197 -17.40 -11.39 -15.73
CA LYS A 197 -16.22 -11.72 -16.55
C LYS A 197 -15.67 -10.51 -17.33
N GLY A 198 -16.51 -9.52 -17.66
CA GLY A 198 -16.09 -8.28 -18.33
C GLY A 198 -15.57 -7.18 -17.40
N LYS A 199 -15.91 -7.21 -16.11
CA LYS A 199 -15.32 -6.31 -15.10
C LYS A 199 -13.94 -6.80 -14.67
N VAL A 200 -13.81 -8.10 -14.42
CA VAL A 200 -12.51 -8.74 -14.15
C VAL A 200 -11.54 -8.48 -15.30
N LYS A 201 -11.97 -8.67 -16.56
CA LYS A 201 -11.12 -8.37 -17.72
C LYS A 201 -10.65 -6.91 -17.81
N ARG A 202 -11.47 -5.94 -17.40
CA ARG A 202 -11.10 -4.51 -17.45
C ARG A 202 -10.15 -4.13 -16.33
N ALA A 203 -10.37 -4.63 -15.12
CA ALA A 203 -9.44 -4.43 -14.01
C ALA A 203 -8.08 -5.10 -14.30
N VAL A 204 -8.09 -6.33 -14.82
CA VAL A 204 -6.87 -7.06 -15.21
C VAL A 204 -6.16 -6.36 -16.37
N SER A 205 -6.88 -5.80 -17.35
CA SER A 205 -6.28 -5.00 -18.42
C SER A 205 -5.63 -3.73 -17.86
N TYR A 206 -6.29 -3.03 -16.93
CA TYR A 206 -5.75 -1.84 -16.29
C TYR A 206 -4.45 -2.11 -15.55
N VAL A 207 -4.43 -3.16 -14.73
CA VAL A 207 -3.22 -3.59 -14.00
C VAL A 207 -2.11 -3.94 -14.99
N GLY A 208 -2.42 -4.72 -16.02
CA GLY A 208 -1.44 -5.04 -17.08
C GLY A 208 -0.89 -3.81 -17.79
N ASP A 209 -1.74 -2.84 -18.14
CA ASP A 209 -1.33 -1.61 -18.82
C ASP A 209 -0.46 -0.73 -17.92
N PHE A 210 -0.77 -0.66 -16.62
CA PHE A 210 0.04 0.01 -15.60
C PHE A 210 1.43 -0.62 -15.48
N GLU A 211 1.47 -1.92 -15.21
CA GLU A 211 2.71 -2.68 -15.02
C GLU A 211 3.64 -2.53 -16.24
N ASN A 212 3.07 -2.60 -17.46
CA ASN A 212 3.82 -2.40 -18.69
C ASN A 212 4.33 -0.97 -18.86
N ALA A 213 3.54 0.04 -18.46
CA ALA A 213 3.95 1.44 -18.55
C ALA A 213 5.11 1.74 -17.60
N VAL A 214 5.03 1.26 -16.36
CA VAL A 214 6.06 1.44 -15.33
C VAL A 214 7.34 0.69 -15.71
N ALA A 215 7.23 -0.58 -16.15
CA ALA A 215 8.39 -1.37 -16.60
C ALA A 215 9.12 -0.72 -17.80
N ARG A 216 8.35 -0.18 -18.76
CA ARG A 216 8.93 0.56 -19.89
C ARG A 216 9.71 1.79 -19.43
N GLU A 217 9.18 2.53 -18.46
CA GLU A 217 9.85 3.72 -17.94
C GLU A 217 11.10 3.36 -17.12
N ALA A 218 11.05 2.29 -16.33
CA ALA A 218 12.23 1.76 -15.65
C ALA A 218 13.37 1.43 -16.65
N ARG A 219 13.03 0.82 -17.79
CA ARG A 219 13.98 0.57 -18.88
C ARG A 219 14.56 1.86 -19.44
N ASN A 220 13.72 2.87 -19.70
CA ASN A 220 14.18 4.17 -20.22
C ASN A 220 15.18 4.85 -19.27
N ARG A 221 15.03 4.61 -17.96
CA ARG A 221 15.93 5.09 -16.90
C ARG A 221 17.21 4.25 -16.75
N GLY A 222 17.35 3.18 -17.52
CA GLY A 222 18.46 2.24 -17.43
C GLY A 222 18.44 1.38 -16.17
N ALA A 223 17.28 1.25 -15.52
CA ALA A 223 17.08 0.34 -14.39
C ALA A 223 16.77 -1.08 -14.91
N GLN A 224 17.15 -2.08 -14.11
CA GLN A 224 16.83 -3.50 -14.37
C GLN A 224 15.55 -3.96 -13.69
N GLY A 225 14.98 -3.13 -12.82
CA GLY A 225 13.70 -3.39 -12.20
C GLY A 225 13.02 -2.15 -11.65
N VAL A 226 11.79 -2.33 -11.17
CA VAL A 226 10.97 -1.31 -10.52
C VAL A 226 10.27 -1.90 -9.30
N VAL A 227 10.20 -1.10 -8.23
CA VAL A 227 9.44 -1.39 -7.01
C VAL A 227 8.39 -0.30 -6.85
N CYS A 228 7.12 -0.68 -6.73
CA CYS A 228 6.00 0.24 -6.56
C CYS A 228 4.89 -0.30 -5.67
N GLY A 229 4.07 0.60 -5.10
CA GLY A 229 2.86 0.27 -4.36
C GLY A 229 1.61 0.42 -5.22
N HIS A 230 0.56 1.08 -4.70
CA HIS A 230 -0.62 1.63 -5.39
C HIS A 230 -1.62 0.63 -5.97
N ILE A 231 -1.19 -0.52 -6.46
CA ILE A 231 -2.10 -1.55 -7.01
C ILE A 231 -2.61 -2.52 -5.92
N HIS A 232 -2.06 -2.45 -4.69
CA HIS A 232 -2.45 -3.29 -3.54
C HIS A 232 -2.41 -4.79 -3.86
N HIS A 233 -1.45 -5.19 -4.70
CA HIS A 233 -1.31 -6.57 -5.10
C HIS A 233 0.17 -6.93 -5.14
N ALA A 234 0.60 -7.64 -4.09
CA ALA A 234 1.97 -8.11 -3.99
C ALA A 234 2.28 -9.08 -5.13
N GLU A 235 3.24 -8.73 -5.97
CA GLU A 235 3.57 -9.48 -7.17
C GLU A 235 5.03 -9.25 -7.56
N MET A 236 5.69 -10.30 -8.05
CA MET A 236 7.06 -10.21 -8.54
C MET A 236 7.16 -10.97 -9.86
N ARG A 237 7.41 -10.25 -10.95
CA ARG A 237 7.46 -10.86 -12.28
C ARG A 237 8.35 -10.12 -13.26
N ASP A 238 8.80 -10.83 -14.29
CA ASP A 238 9.51 -10.23 -15.42
C ASP A 238 8.51 -9.64 -16.42
N ILE A 239 8.78 -8.41 -16.86
CA ILE A 239 8.04 -7.72 -17.91
C ILE A 239 9.04 -7.26 -18.96
N ASP A 240 9.16 -8.04 -20.04
CA ASP A 240 10.07 -7.78 -21.14
C ASP A 240 11.54 -7.57 -20.67
N GLY A 241 12.02 -8.38 -19.73
CA GLY A 241 13.38 -8.27 -19.18
C GLY A 241 13.56 -7.19 -18.11
N ILE A 242 12.47 -6.60 -17.61
CA ILE A 242 12.47 -5.69 -16.46
C ILE A 242 11.76 -6.38 -15.31
N LEU A 243 12.42 -6.45 -14.15
CA LEU A 243 11.81 -6.97 -12.94
C LEU A 243 10.78 -5.99 -12.40
N TYR A 244 9.51 -6.36 -12.38
CA TYR A 244 8.45 -5.62 -11.71
C TYR A 244 8.19 -6.23 -10.34
N CYS A 245 8.22 -5.40 -9.30
CA CYS A 245 7.88 -5.76 -7.94
C CYS A 245 6.81 -4.82 -7.39
N ASN A 246 5.79 -5.40 -6.77
CA ASN A 246 4.85 -4.68 -5.92
C ASN A 246 4.86 -5.31 -4.53
N ASP A 247 4.96 -4.48 -3.49
CA ASP A 247 5.06 -4.92 -2.09
C ASP A 247 3.70 -5.18 -1.43
N GLY A 248 2.60 -4.86 -2.12
CA GLY A 248 1.22 -5.06 -1.65
C GLY A 248 0.77 -3.94 -0.73
N ASP A 249 0.12 -4.28 0.38
CA ASP A 249 -0.46 -3.29 1.29
C ASP A 249 -0.59 -3.82 2.73
N TRP A 250 -0.88 -2.91 3.67
CA TRP A 250 -1.11 -3.25 5.09
C TRP A 250 -2.56 -3.07 5.52
N VAL A 251 -3.49 -3.32 4.58
CA VAL A 251 -4.94 -3.29 4.77
C VAL A 251 -5.52 -4.70 4.57
N GLU A 252 -5.17 -5.37 3.48
CA GLU A 252 -5.62 -6.68 3.04
C GLU A 252 -4.48 -7.71 2.96
N SER A 253 -3.39 -7.42 2.25
CA SER A 253 -2.38 -8.46 1.95
C SER A 253 -1.39 -8.72 3.10
N LEU A 254 -1.05 -7.71 3.89
CA LEU A 254 -0.04 -7.80 4.97
C LEU A 254 1.32 -8.27 4.48
N THR A 255 1.74 -7.71 3.35
CA THR A 255 2.97 -8.09 2.66
C THR A 255 4.02 -6.98 2.73
N ALA A 256 5.27 -7.37 2.50
CA ALA A 256 6.40 -6.48 2.28
C ALA A 256 7.33 -7.08 1.23
N LEU A 257 8.05 -6.24 0.49
CA LEU A 257 9.19 -6.70 -0.31
C LEU A 257 10.46 -6.63 0.53
N ALA A 258 11.31 -7.64 0.38
CA ALA A 258 12.58 -7.73 1.08
C ALA A 258 13.73 -8.06 0.13
N GLU A 259 14.89 -7.51 0.44
CA GLU A 259 16.17 -7.85 -0.17
C GLU A 259 17.08 -8.45 0.89
N HIS A 260 17.58 -9.64 0.60
CA HIS A 260 18.56 -10.33 1.44
C HIS A 260 19.98 -9.79 1.22
N ALA A 261 20.92 -10.19 2.08
CA ALA A 261 22.31 -9.72 2.01
C ALA A 261 23.04 -10.13 0.71
N ASP A 262 22.56 -11.17 0.03
CA ASP A 262 23.09 -11.63 -1.27
C ASP A 262 22.40 -10.97 -2.47
N GLY A 263 21.41 -10.09 -2.24
CA GLY A 263 20.66 -9.39 -3.27
C GLY A 263 19.43 -10.13 -3.77
N THR A 264 19.14 -11.32 -3.23
CA THR A 264 17.89 -12.03 -3.55
C THR A 264 16.68 -11.24 -3.03
N LEU A 265 15.61 -11.23 -3.82
CA LEU A 265 14.37 -10.51 -3.49
C LEU A 265 13.27 -11.51 -3.11
N GLU A 266 12.46 -11.15 -2.12
CA GLU A 266 11.38 -11.98 -1.60
C GLU A 266 10.17 -11.10 -1.26
N ILE A 267 8.96 -11.58 -1.56
CA ILE A 267 7.73 -11.03 -0.97
C ILE A 267 7.44 -11.80 0.31
N ILE A 268 7.44 -11.08 1.43
CA ILE A 268 7.11 -11.61 2.74
C ILE A 268 5.59 -11.52 2.92
N ASP A 269 4.92 -12.64 3.18
CA ASP A 269 3.55 -12.68 3.68
C ASP A 269 3.56 -12.70 5.20
N TRP A 270 3.39 -11.54 5.84
CA TRP A 270 3.51 -11.43 7.29
C TRP A 270 2.38 -12.13 8.04
N ALA A 271 1.22 -12.33 7.41
CA ALA A 271 0.11 -13.01 8.05
C ALA A 271 0.47 -14.44 8.47
N GLN A 272 1.42 -15.07 7.77
CA GLN A 272 1.95 -16.42 8.08
C GLN A 272 2.94 -16.45 9.25
N HIS A 273 3.57 -15.30 9.57
CA HIS A 273 4.53 -15.17 10.68
C HIS A 273 3.86 -14.77 12.00
N MET A 274 2.64 -14.25 11.93
CA MET A 274 1.87 -13.86 13.09
C MET A 274 1.46 -15.09 13.92
N PRO A 275 1.50 -15.01 15.27
CA PRO A 275 0.93 -16.07 16.10
C PRO A 275 -0.55 -16.26 15.77
N VAL A 276 -1.02 -17.51 15.76
CA VAL A 276 -2.40 -17.91 15.43
C VAL A 276 -3.47 -17.17 16.27
N GLY A 277 -3.10 -16.58 17.41
CA GLY A 277 -3.99 -15.79 18.27
C GLY A 277 -4.08 -14.29 17.97
N THR A 278 -3.28 -13.75 17.05
CA THR A 278 -3.20 -12.29 16.78
C THR A 278 -3.90 -11.89 15.48
N GLN A 279 -4.38 -12.85 14.69
CA GLN A 279 -5.26 -12.56 13.55
C GLN A 279 -6.59 -12.03 14.09
N ALA A 280 -6.82 -10.72 13.93
CA ALA A 280 -8.05 -10.09 14.33
C ALA A 280 -9.21 -10.71 13.56
N VAL A 281 -10.10 -11.40 14.28
CA VAL A 281 -11.41 -11.81 13.76
C VAL A 281 -12.13 -10.53 13.32
N PRO A 282 -12.65 -10.43 12.08
CA PRO A 282 -13.40 -9.25 11.67
C PRO A 282 -14.56 -9.08 12.65
N ALA A 283 -14.71 -7.86 13.17
CA ALA A 283 -15.76 -7.51 14.11
C ALA A 283 -17.11 -7.93 13.51
N ARG A 284 -17.72 -8.98 14.07
CA ARG A 284 -19.11 -9.30 13.76
C ARG A 284 -19.94 -8.11 14.21
N GLU A 285 -20.56 -7.43 13.26
CA GLU A 285 -21.62 -6.47 13.53
C GLU A 285 -22.67 -7.18 14.38
N THR A 286 -22.74 -6.82 15.67
CA THR A 286 -23.90 -7.12 16.50
C THR A 286 -25.06 -6.30 15.95
N VAL A 287 -25.85 -6.92 15.08
CA VAL A 287 -27.19 -6.46 14.76
C VAL A 287 -28.02 -6.61 16.04
N ALA A 288 -28.23 -5.49 16.74
CA ALA A 288 -29.19 -5.42 17.82
C ALA A 288 -30.60 -5.64 17.24
N ALA A 289 -31.31 -6.60 17.82
CA ALA A 289 -32.73 -6.84 17.61
C ALA A 289 -33.59 -5.87 18.42
#